data_AF-A0A1L7I8E1-F1
#
_entry.id   AF-A0A1L7I8E1-F1
#
_cell.length_a   1.000
_cell.length_b   1.000
_cell.length_c   1.000
_cell.angle_alpha   90.00
_cell.angle_beta   90.00
_cell.angle_gamma   90.00
#
_symmetry.space_group_name_H-M   'P 1'
#
loop_
_entity.id
_entity.type
_entity.pdbx_description
1 polymer ?
#
loop_
_entity_poly.entity_id
_entity_poly.type
_entity_poly.pdbx_seq_one_letter_code
_entity_poly.pdbx_strand_id
1 'polypeptide(L)'
;MNTLKAIFVFTSLPRIFRIVFLVILVLTAENIQASSYSEAMEKETNNGKNPHSLSEEEKQLNLLIYKIPNDADSDGLTDFEEAILGTDPENPDTDYDGINDGEEFHKNTDPLNACDPDADNAHCDQDGDGLTNSEEISAGTDPQQADTDGDGLEDGEELAQGSDPLDACDPGCETGSMAETMEMEEVIDVAVKNQLISPNGDGKNDTLEIKNLEQCTKSKVQIFNRWGILVWESDSYNSGKICFDGRANAKMAGTQTDFLPAGTYFYLIEYWDKTKAKHTKTGYIYLNW
;
A
#
# COMPACT_ATOMS: atom_id res chain seq x y z
N MET A 1 -40.78 -22.86 -32.38
CA MET A 1 -39.48 -23.48 -32.74
C MET A 1 -38.26 -22.57 -32.44
N ASN A 2 -38.37 -21.58 -31.54
CA ASN A 2 -37.27 -20.65 -31.21
C ASN A 2 -36.87 -20.60 -29.72
N THR A 3 -37.51 -21.36 -28.82
CA THR A 3 -37.16 -21.36 -27.40
C THR A 3 -36.14 -22.45 -27.01
N LEU A 4 -36.00 -23.51 -27.80
CA LEU A 4 -35.04 -24.58 -27.52
C LEU A 4 -33.59 -24.29 -27.99
N LYS A 5 -33.37 -23.26 -28.83
CA LYS A 5 -32.00 -22.88 -29.24
C LYS A 5 -31.27 -21.99 -28.22
N ALA A 6 -31.97 -21.33 -27.30
CA ALA A 6 -31.33 -20.51 -26.27
C ALA A 6 -30.76 -21.35 -25.11
N ILE A 7 -31.32 -22.52 -24.85
CA ILE A 7 -30.88 -23.40 -23.75
C ILE A 7 -29.51 -24.03 -24.04
N PHE A 8 -29.16 -24.23 -25.32
CA PHE A 8 -27.95 -24.96 -25.70
C PHE A 8 -26.64 -24.13 -25.69
N VAL A 9 -26.71 -22.82 -25.45
CA VAL A 9 -25.50 -21.98 -25.26
C VAL A 9 -25.22 -21.73 -23.76
N PHE A 10 -26.19 -21.99 -22.88
CA PHE A 10 -26.10 -21.62 -21.47
C PHE A 10 -25.14 -22.49 -20.65
N THR A 11 -24.71 -23.65 -21.13
CA THR A 11 -23.80 -24.56 -20.42
C THR A 11 -22.33 -24.26 -20.64
N SER A 12 -21.97 -23.28 -21.48
CA SER A 12 -20.55 -22.96 -21.76
C SER A 12 -20.05 -21.65 -21.15
N LEU A 13 -20.83 -20.97 -20.30
CA LEU A 13 -20.39 -19.74 -19.63
C LEU A 13 -19.96 -20.00 -18.18
N PRO A 14 -18.93 -19.28 -17.67
CA PRO A 14 -18.43 -19.44 -16.31
C PRO A 14 -19.48 -19.03 -15.26
N ARG A 15 -19.45 -19.71 -14.11
CA ARG A 15 -20.50 -19.70 -13.06
C ARG A 15 -20.98 -18.32 -12.60
N ILE A 16 -20.12 -17.30 -12.63
CA ILE A 16 -20.44 -15.94 -12.17
C ILE A 16 -21.47 -15.25 -13.09
N PHE A 17 -21.40 -15.47 -14.41
CA PHE A 17 -22.35 -14.88 -15.37
C PHE A 17 -23.76 -15.49 -15.29
N ARG A 18 -23.90 -16.70 -14.73
CA ARG A 18 -25.22 -17.35 -14.56
C ARG A 18 -26.02 -16.78 -13.40
N ILE A 19 -25.36 -16.25 -12.38
CA ILE A 19 -26.02 -15.67 -11.20
C ILE A 19 -26.51 -14.26 -11.53
N VAL A 20 -25.67 -13.46 -12.20
CA VAL A 20 -26.02 -12.10 -12.67
C VAL A 20 -27.22 -12.13 -13.64
N PHE A 21 -27.28 -13.12 -14.55
CA PHE A 21 -28.40 -13.21 -15.51
C PHE A 21 -29.72 -13.67 -14.89
N LEU A 22 -29.71 -14.37 -13.75
CA LEU A 22 -30.93 -14.80 -13.05
C LEU A 22 -31.49 -13.66 -12.18
N VAL A 23 -30.62 -12.80 -11.65
CA VAL A 23 -31.01 -11.60 -10.89
C VAL A 23 -31.63 -10.54 -11.82
N ILE A 24 -31.04 -10.31 -13.00
CA ILE A 24 -31.57 -9.34 -13.99
C ILE A 24 -32.92 -9.78 -14.60
N LEU A 25 -33.17 -11.09 -14.74
CA LEU A 25 -34.44 -11.59 -15.30
C LEU A 25 -35.61 -11.54 -14.30
N VAL A 26 -35.31 -11.45 -12.99
CA VAL A 26 -36.30 -11.20 -11.94
C VAL A 26 -36.60 -9.70 -11.81
N LEU A 27 -35.58 -8.85 -11.97
CA LEU A 27 -35.73 -7.38 -11.87
C LEU A 27 -36.41 -6.71 -13.09
N THR A 28 -36.49 -7.38 -14.23
CA THR A 28 -37.12 -6.82 -15.45
C THR A 28 -38.60 -7.18 -15.64
N ALA A 29 -39.19 -7.96 -14.73
CA ALA A 29 -40.59 -8.39 -14.84
C ALA A 29 -41.60 -7.47 -14.12
N GLU A 30 -41.21 -6.73 -13.09
CA GLU A 30 -42.16 -5.91 -12.31
C GLU A 30 -41.56 -4.56 -11.94
N ASN A 31 -41.70 -3.63 -12.87
CA ASN A 31 -41.39 -2.22 -12.72
C ASN A 31 -42.66 -1.51 -12.22
N ILE A 32 -42.95 -1.49 -10.91
CA ILE A 32 -43.98 -0.63 -10.30
C ILE A 32 -43.56 -0.16 -8.89
N GLN A 33 -43.45 1.18 -8.78
CA GLN A 33 -43.33 2.05 -7.60
C GLN A 33 -43.74 1.49 -6.22
N ALA A 34 -42.85 1.72 -5.25
CA ALA A 34 -42.99 1.41 -3.82
C ALA A 34 -44.16 2.10 -3.07
N SER A 35 -45.04 2.87 -3.73
CA SER A 35 -46.12 3.60 -3.04
C SER A 35 -47.48 2.90 -3.00
N SER A 36 -47.63 1.69 -3.58
CA SER A 36 -48.92 0.97 -3.60
C SER A 36 -48.94 -0.38 -2.86
N TYR A 37 -47.82 -0.79 -2.24
CA TYR A 37 -47.73 -2.11 -1.57
C TYR A 37 -48.51 -2.20 -0.25
N SER A 38 -48.74 -1.07 0.44
CA SER A 38 -49.55 -1.04 1.66
C SER A 38 -51.04 -1.27 1.40
N GLU A 39 -51.59 -0.72 0.31
CA GLU A 39 -53.01 -0.85 -0.05
C GLU A 39 -53.35 -2.20 -0.72
N ALA A 40 -52.38 -2.85 -1.39
CA ALA A 40 -52.58 -4.18 -1.99
C ALA A 40 -52.61 -5.31 -0.93
N MET A 41 -51.87 -5.16 0.17
CA MET A 41 -51.80 -6.17 1.24
C MET A 41 -53.05 -6.25 2.13
N GLU A 42 -53.88 -5.21 2.18
CA GLU A 42 -55.15 -5.28 2.93
C GLU A 42 -56.24 -6.05 2.13
N LYS A 43 -56.09 -6.18 0.81
CA LYS A 43 -57.07 -6.87 -0.05
C LYS A 43 -56.74 -8.33 -0.38
N GLU A 44 -55.48 -8.75 -0.33
CA GLU A 44 -55.08 -10.16 -0.56
C GLU A 44 -54.98 -10.99 0.73
N THR A 45 -55.08 -10.39 1.92
CA THR A 45 -55.10 -11.12 3.21
C THR A 45 -56.48 -11.65 3.61
N ASN A 46 -57.54 -11.30 2.87
CA ASN A 46 -58.91 -11.76 3.13
C ASN A 46 -59.45 -12.66 2.01
N ASN A 47 -58.62 -13.56 1.47
CA ASN A 47 -59.12 -14.69 0.66
C ASN A 47 -59.63 -15.84 1.55
N GLY A 48 -60.48 -15.50 2.53
CA GLY A 48 -61.39 -16.42 3.21
C GLY A 48 -60.76 -17.56 4.03
N LYS A 49 -59.49 -17.47 4.44
CA LYS A 49 -58.91 -18.43 5.38
C LYS A 49 -58.55 -17.75 6.70
N ASN A 50 -59.06 -18.33 7.78
CA ASN A 50 -58.93 -17.87 9.16
C ASN A 50 -57.44 -17.68 9.53
N PRO A 51 -57.03 -16.56 10.17
CA PRO A 51 -55.63 -16.24 10.51
C PRO A 51 -54.90 -17.26 11.40
N HIS A 52 -55.58 -18.31 11.87
CA HIS A 52 -55.05 -19.35 12.75
C HIS A 52 -54.50 -20.61 12.05
N SER A 53 -54.45 -20.68 10.71
CA SER A 53 -54.07 -21.90 9.98
C SER A 53 -52.83 -21.80 9.10
N LEU A 54 -51.94 -20.83 9.34
CA LEU A 54 -50.60 -20.86 8.76
C LEU A 54 -49.72 -21.72 9.69
N SER A 55 -49.03 -22.70 9.13
CA SER A 55 -48.04 -23.47 9.88
C SER A 55 -46.95 -22.54 10.44
N GLU A 56 -46.33 -22.89 11.56
CA GLU A 56 -45.24 -22.09 12.13
C GLU A 56 -44.06 -21.97 11.15
N GLU A 57 -43.90 -22.93 10.24
CA GLU A 57 -42.92 -22.91 9.15
C GLU A 57 -43.30 -21.90 8.05
N GLU A 58 -44.58 -21.76 7.70
CA GLU A 58 -45.06 -20.72 6.76
C GLU A 58 -45.03 -19.31 7.39
N LYS A 59 -45.26 -19.19 8.70
CA LYS A 59 -45.05 -17.92 9.43
C LYS A 59 -43.56 -17.55 9.50
N GLN A 60 -42.68 -18.53 9.69
CA GLN A 60 -41.23 -18.30 9.66
C GLN A 60 -40.73 -17.97 8.24
N LEU A 61 -41.31 -18.57 7.19
CA LEU A 61 -40.98 -18.25 5.80
C LEU A 61 -41.42 -16.82 5.43
N ASN A 62 -42.62 -16.41 5.85
CA ASN A 62 -43.13 -15.06 5.59
C ASN A 62 -42.39 -13.99 6.41
N LEU A 63 -41.77 -14.37 7.54
CA LEU A 63 -40.87 -13.53 8.33
C LEU A 63 -39.46 -13.46 7.74
N LEU A 64 -38.97 -14.55 7.12
CA LEU A 64 -37.66 -14.61 6.46
C LEU A 64 -37.63 -13.82 5.14
N ILE A 65 -38.76 -13.74 4.43
CA ILE A 65 -38.91 -12.88 3.24
C ILE A 65 -38.99 -11.38 3.64
N TYR A 66 -39.34 -11.09 4.90
CA TYR A 66 -39.52 -9.74 5.42
C TYR A 66 -38.38 -9.28 6.34
N LYS A 67 -37.24 -9.98 6.36
CA LYS A 67 -36.04 -9.44 6.99
C LYS A 67 -35.55 -8.32 6.08
N ILE A 68 -36.07 -7.11 6.32
CA ILE A 68 -35.51 -5.88 5.75
C ILE A 68 -34.00 -6.01 5.96
N PRO A 69 -33.20 -6.06 4.88
CA PRO A 69 -31.75 -6.06 5.04
C PRO A 69 -31.38 -4.90 5.97
N ASN A 70 -30.48 -5.17 6.92
CA ASN A 70 -30.13 -4.15 7.91
C ASN A 70 -29.57 -2.93 7.17
N ASP A 71 -30.02 -1.77 7.60
CA ASP A 71 -29.68 -0.44 7.10
C ASP A 71 -29.59 0.38 8.40
N ALA A 72 -28.37 0.45 8.92
CA ALA A 72 -28.14 0.85 10.30
C ALA A 72 -28.27 2.38 10.52
N ASP A 73 -27.99 3.17 9.49
CA ASP A 73 -28.09 4.64 9.51
C ASP A 73 -29.28 5.20 8.71
N SER A 74 -30.02 4.35 7.99
CA SER A 74 -31.25 4.68 7.25
C SER A 74 -31.03 5.65 6.08
N ASP A 75 -29.89 5.53 5.40
CA ASP A 75 -29.51 6.36 4.25
C ASP A 75 -30.06 5.82 2.90
N GLY A 76 -30.53 4.58 2.88
CA GLY A 76 -31.06 3.90 1.71
C GLY A 76 -30.14 2.86 1.08
N LEU A 77 -28.97 2.62 1.65
CA LEU A 77 -28.11 1.46 1.45
C LEU A 77 -28.28 0.48 2.61
N THR A 78 -27.97 -0.79 2.36
CA THR A 78 -27.93 -1.80 3.40
C THR A 78 -26.51 -2.00 3.88
N ASP A 79 -26.29 -2.46 5.13
CA ASP A 79 -24.94 -2.73 5.66
C ASP A 79 -24.10 -3.62 4.73
N PHE A 80 -24.76 -4.50 3.95
CA PHE A 80 -24.11 -5.36 2.99
C PHE A 80 -23.68 -4.63 1.70
N GLU A 81 -24.48 -3.69 1.23
CA GLU A 81 -24.15 -2.82 0.10
C GLU A 81 -23.03 -1.86 0.47
N GLU A 82 -23.09 -1.26 1.66
CA GLU A 82 -22.06 -0.36 2.18
C GLU A 82 -20.72 -1.07 2.35
N ALA A 83 -20.72 -2.30 2.88
CA ALA A 83 -19.52 -3.12 2.94
C ALA A 83 -18.91 -3.45 1.55
N ILE A 84 -19.70 -3.38 0.47
CA ILE A 84 -19.20 -3.54 -0.91
C ILE A 84 -18.67 -2.23 -1.46
N LEU A 85 -19.32 -1.10 -1.14
CA LEU A 85 -18.95 0.23 -1.60
C LEU A 85 -17.76 0.80 -0.83
N GLY A 86 -17.53 0.36 0.40
CA GLY A 86 -16.49 0.86 1.28
C GLY A 86 -16.94 2.01 2.19
N THR A 87 -18.24 2.31 2.21
CA THR A 87 -18.88 3.29 3.09
C THR A 87 -19.09 2.73 4.51
N ASP A 88 -19.39 3.61 5.47
CA ASP A 88 -19.54 3.25 6.89
C ASP A 88 -21.01 2.95 7.26
N PRO A 89 -21.38 1.70 7.60
CA PRO A 89 -22.77 1.32 7.91
C PRO A 89 -23.46 2.03 9.07
N GLU A 90 -22.71 2.76 9.90
CA GLU A 90 -23.27 3.53 11.01
C GLU A 90 -23.28 5.05 10.73
N ASN A 91 -22.88 5.49 9.54
CA ASN A 91 -22.74 6.88 9.17
C ASN A 91 -23.31 7.15 7.77
N PRO A 92 -24.44 7.89 7.67
CA PRO A 92 -25.18 8.02 6.42
C PRO A 92 -24.47 8.87 5.36
N ASP A 93 -23.33 9.49 5.66
CA ASP A 93 -22.57 10.42 4.81
C ASP A 93 -21.08 10.21 5.11
N THR A 94 -20.46 9.28 4.41
CA THR A 94 -19.12 8.74 4.74
C THR A 94 -18.02 9.75 4.51
N ASP A 95 -18.13 10.59 3.48
CA ASP A 95 -17.12 11.60 3.13
C ASP A 95 -17.43 13.00 3.66
N TYR A 96 -18.59 13.19 4.29
CA TYR A 96 -19.05 14.39 4.97
C TYR A 96 -19.31 15.58 4.03
N ASP A 97 -19.58 15.33 2.75
CA ASP A 97 -19.88 16.39 1.78
C ASP A 97 -21.32 16.96 1.94
N GLY A 98 -22.17 16.28 2.73
CA GLY A 98 -23.55 16.68 3.01
C GLY A 98 -24.58 16.00 2.11
N ILE A 99 -24.18 15.07 1.25
CA ILE A 99 -25.00 14.12 0.51
C ILE A 99 -24.84 12.77 1.19
N ASN A 100 -25.93 12.03 1.36
CA ASN A 100 -25.83 10.70 1.97
C ASN A 100 -25.38 9.64 0.95
N ASP A 101 -24.69 8.61 1.43
CA ASP A 101 -24.04 7.59 0.59
C ASP A 101 -25.04 6.93 -0.37
N GLY A 102 -26.24 6.63 0.13
CA GLY A 102 -27.35 6.12 -0.67
C GLY A 102 -27.81 7.07 -1.76
N GLU A 103 -27.97 8.35 -1.50
CA GLU A 103 -28.34 9.35 -2.49
C GLU A 103 -27.29 9.47 -3.60
N GLU A 104 -26.02 9.42 -3.24
CA GLU A 104 -24.89 9.46 -4.16
C GLU A 104 -24.82 8.23 -5.05
N PHE A 105 -24.92 7.05 -4.46
CA PHE A 105 -24.99 5.78 -5.19
C PHE A 105 -26.11 5.80 -6.23
N HIS A 106 -27.30 6.28 -5.87
CA HIS A 106 -28.44 6.36 -6.79
C HIS A 106 -28.29 7.45 -7.86
N LYS A 107 -27.49 8.49 -7.60
CA LYS A 107 -27.17 9.56 -8.55
C LYS A 107 -25.93 9.28 -9.40
N ASN A 108 -25.18 8.22 -9.10
CA ASN A 108 -23.89 7.88 -9.71
C ASN A 108 -22.80 8.93 -9.43
N THR A 109 -22.76 9.45 -8.20
CA THR A 109 -21.58 10.12 -7.61
C THR A 109 -20.84 9.13 -6.71
N ASP A 110 -19.68 9.52 -6.20
CA ASP A 110 -18.78 8.68 -5.40
C ASP A 110 -18.86 9.01 -3.90
N PRO A 111 -19.50 8.14 -3.07
CA PRO A 111 -19.75 8.39 -1.64
C PRO A 111 -18.52 8.32 -0.74
N LEU A 112 -17.33 8.29 -1.32
CA LEU A 112 -16.05 8.26 -0.63
C LEU A 112 -15.17 9.44 -1.03
N ASN A 113 -15.73 10.43 -1.72
CA ASN A 113 -14.99 11.52 -2.32
C ASN A 113 -15.79 12.82 -2.21
N ALA A 114 -15.50 13.59 -1.16
CA ALA A 114 -16.18 14.86 -0.88
C ALA A 114 -16.06 15.93 -1.98
N CYS A 115 -15.20 15.71 -3.00
CA CYS A 115 -15.09 16.56 -4.18
C CYS A 115 -16.04 16.18 -5.33
N ASP A 116 -16.77 15.06 -5.24
CA ASP A 116 -17.76 14.61 -6.21
C ASP A 116 -19.14 14.61 -5.56
N PRO A 117 -20.13 15.38 -6.06
CA PRO A 117 -20.15 16.11 -7.33
C PRO A 117 -19.67 17.55 -7.27
N ASP A 118 -19.34 18.08 -6.09
CA ASP A 118 -19.02 19.48 -5.88
C ASP A 118 -17.58 19.69 -5.41
N ALA A 119 -16.69 20.04 -6.33
CA ALA A 119 -15.30 20.33 -6.01
C ALA A 119 -15.13 21.61 -5.15
N ASP A 120 -16.15 22.46 -5.06
CA ASP A 120 -16.15 23.64 -4.19
C ASP A 120 -16.68 23.30 -2.76
N ASN A 121 -16.98 22.02 -2.48
CA ASN A 121 -17.47 21.58 -1.16
C ASN A 121 -16.47 21.94 -0.05
N ALA A 122 -16.97 22.31 1.12
CA ALA A 122 -16.15 22.66 2.27
C ALA A 122 -15.21 21.55 2.76
N HIS A 123 -15.58 20.27 2.58
CA HIS A 123 -14.78 19.10 3.01
C HIS A 123 -13.96 18.47 1.88
N CYS A 124 -14.09 18.96 0.64
CA CYS A 124 -13.22 18.55 -0.46
C CYS A 124 -11.78 19.03 -0.20
N ASP A 125 -10.79 18.19 -0.51
CA ASP A 125 -9.36 18.50 -0.60
C ASP A 125 -8.96 18.32 -2.07
N GLN A 126 -8.98 19.43 -2.83
CA GLN A 126 -8.99 19.35 -4.29
C GLN A 126 -7.60 19.08 -4.88
N ASP A 127 -6.54 19.56 -4.22
CA ASP A 127 -5.16 19.40 -4.66
C ASP A 127 -4.39 18.30 -3.90
N GLY A 128 -4.96 17.79 -2.80
CA GLY A 128 -4.49 16.62 -2.10
C GLY A 128 -3.34 16.89 -1.13
N ASP A 129 -3.24 18.12 -0.63
CA ASP A 129 -2.20 18.57 0.30
C ASP A 129 -2.52 18.26 1.78
N GLY A 130 -3.73 17.77 2.03
CA GLY A 130 -4.23 17.39 3.35
C GLY A 130 -5.04 18.46 4.07
N LEU A 131 -5.34 19.60 3.45
CA LEU A 131 -6.31 20.59 3.91
C LEU A 131 -7.60 20.50 3.10
N THR A 132 -8.73 20.63 3.79
CA THR A 132 -10.00 20.82 3.11
C THR A 132 -10.13 22.27 2.60
N ASN A 133 -10.93 22.48 1.56
CA ASN A 133 -11.27 23.81 1.02
C ASN A 133 -11.66 24.80 2.13
N SER A 134 -12.38 24.34 3.17
CA SER A 134 -12.78 25.18 4.30
C SER A 134 -11.62 25.58 5.22
N GLU A 135 -10.63 24.70 5.39
CA GLU A 135 -9.40 24.95 6.15
C GLU A 135 -8.50 25.91 5.38
N GLU A 136 -8.38 25.73 4.07
CA GLU A 136 -7.60 26.61 3.20
C GLU A 136 -8.19 28.02 3.12
N ILE A 137 -9.50 28.17 2.97
CA ILE A 137 -10.18 29.47 3.05
C ILE A 137 -9.91 30.13 4.42
N SER A 138 -9.77 29.35 5.49
CA SER A 138 -9.47 29.84 6.82
C SER A 138 -8.00 30.24 7.00
N ALA A 139 -7.08 29.52 6.35
CA ALA A 139 -5.65 29.81 6.29
C ALA A 139 -5.32 30.96 5.32
N GLY A 140 -6.18 31.20 4.33
CA GLY A 140 -5.99 32.17 3.26
C GLY A 140 -5.25 31.63 2.04
N THR A 141 -5.08 30.31 1.94
CA THR A 141 -4.44 29.59 0.84
C THR A 141 -5.41 29.34 -0.33
N ASP A 142 -4.92 28.82 -1.45
CA ASP A 142 -5.71 28.57 -2.67
C ASP A 142 -6.09 27.08 -2.79
N PRO A 143 -7.40 26.73 -2.72
CA PRO A 143 -7.87 25.34 -2.77
C PRO A 143 -7.64 24.53 -4.03
N GLN A 144 -6.78 25.00 -4.92
CA GLN A 144 -6.40 24.30 -6.14
C GLN A 144 -4.88 24.25 -6.29
N GLN A 145 -4.13 24.72 -5.30
CA GLN A 145 -2.68 24.81 -5.28
C GLN A 145 -2.14 24.31 -3.95
N ALA A 146 -1.66 23.07 -3.94
CA ALA A 146 -1.09 22.44 -2.77
C ALA A 146 0.09 23.19 -2.12
N ASP A 147 0.67 24.18 -2.81
CA ASP A 147 1.77 25.05 -2.37
C ASP A 147 1.42 26.46 -2.88
N THR A 148 0.77 27.26 -2.03
CA THR A 148 0.17 28.55 -2.43
C THR A 148 1.23 29.61 -2.71
N ASP A 149 2.32 29.61 -1.94
CA ASP A 149 3.37 30.64 -2.03
C ASP A 149 4.55 30.25 -2.94
N GLY A 150 4.65 28.97 -3.29
CA GLY A 150 5.55 28.41 -4.28
C GLY A 150 6.97 28.16 -3.77
N ASP A 151 7.17 27.95 -2.47
CA ASP A 151 8.47 27.69 -1.87
C ASP A 151 8.90 26.20 -1.93
N GLY A 152 7.95 25.31 -2.24
CA GLY A 152 8.14 23.88 -2.37
C GLY A 152 7.71 23.05 -1.16
N LEU A 153 7.14 23.66 -0.12
CA LEU A 153 6.38 23.00 0.94
C LEU A 153 4.88 23.06 0.63
N GLU A 154 4.14 22.02 1.02
CA GLU A 154 2.70 22.00 0.83
C GLU A 154 1.98 22.76 1.95
N ASP A 155 0.89 23.50 1.67
CA ASP A 155 0.22 24.37 2.64
C ASP A 155 -0.22 23.59 3.90
N GLY A 156 -0.73 22.37 3.70
CA GLY A 156 -1.06 21.43 4.78
C GLY A 156 0.14 20.98 5.61
N GLU A 157 1.31 20.78 4.99
CA GLU A 157 2.55 20.47 5.70
C GLU A 157 3.00 21.65 6.56
N GLU A 158 2.91 22.86 6.03
CA GLU A 158 3.28 24.10 6.70
C GLU A 158 2.44 24.40 7.94
N LEU A 159 1.11 24.31 7.81
CA LEU A 159 0.21 24.48 8.96
C LEU A 159 0.43 23.42 10.04
N ALA A 160 0.74 22.17 9.64
CA ALA A 160 1.06 21.10 10.58
C ALA A 160 2.38 21.35 11.33
N GLN A 161 3.34 22.02 10.69
CA GLN A 161 4.64 22.39 11.28
C GLN A 161 4.62 23.75 11.98
N GLY A 162 3.59 24.57 11.72
CA GLY A 162 3.38 25.89 12.30
C GLY A 162 4.11 27.02 11.58
N SER A 163 4.45 26.86 10.29
CA SER A 163 4.86 27.95 9.39
C SER A 163 3.66 28.65 8.75
N ASP A 164 3.92 29.73 8.02
CA ASP A 164 2.95 30.55 7.29
C ASP A 164 2.91 30.20 5.79
N PRO A 165 1.87 29.50 5.31
CA PRO A 165 1.77 29.02 3.91
C PRO A 165 1.53 30.13 2.87
N LEU A 166 1.58 31.39 3.30
CA LEU A 166 1.46 32.57 2.45
C LEU A 166 2.76 33.38 2.40
N ASP A 167 3.79 32.91 3.08
CA ASP A 167 5.11 33.53 3.12
C ASP A 167 6.15 32.54 2.64
N ALA A 168 6.50 32.60 1.34
CA ALA A 168 7.52 31.76 0.69
C ALA A 168 8.93 31.89 1.28
N CYS A 169 9.03 32.64 2.38
CA CYS A 169 10.20 32.97 3.15
C CYS A 169 10.10 32.46 4.61
N ASP A 170 9.02 31.79 5.01
CA ASP A 170 8.80 31.09 6.28
C ASP A 170 8.73 29.58 5.99
N PRO A 171 9.32 28.69 6.81
CA PRO A 171 10.10 28.94 8.01
C PRO A 171 11.50 29.54 7.75
N GLY A 172 11.91 29.83 6.50
CA GLY A 172 13.31 30.19 6.23
C GLY A 172 13.63 31.03 4.99
N CYS A 173 13.79 32.34 5.20
CA CYS A 173 14.34 33.28 4.22
C CYS A 173 15.49 34.08 4.82
N GLU A 174 16.58 33.36 5.10
CA GLU A 174 17.81 34.01 5.50
C GLU A 174 18.58 34.44 4.25
N THR A 175 18.61 35.76 4.02
CA THR A 175 19.64 36.40 3.20
C THR A 175 21.02 36.10 3.81
N GLY A 176 21.61 34.96 3.43
CA GLY A 176 22.96 34.56 3.79
C GLY A 176 23.06 33.77 5.10
N SER A 177 23.14 32.44 4.96
CA SER A 177 23.27 31.39 5.99
C SER A 177 21.99 31.17 6.78
N MET A 178 21.28 30.06 6.66
CA MET A 178 21.77 28.71 6.43
C MET A 178 20.97 28.09 5.29
N ALA A 179 21.64 27.64 4.23
CA ALA A 179 21.44 26.25 3.85
C ALA A 179 21.11 25.38 5.06
N GLU A 180 19.83 25.20 5.34
CA GLU A 180 19.33 23.93 5.82
C GLU A 180 19.57 22.97 4.66
N THR A 181 20.83 22.56 4.51
CA THR A 181 21.12 21.30 3.87
C THR A 181 20.28 20.32 4.65
N MET A 182 19.22 19.77 4.03
CA MET A 182 18.91 18.37 4.27
C MET A 182 20.26 17.70 4.47
N GLU A 183 20.56 17.23 5.68
CA GLU A 183 21.61 16.26 5.82
C GLU A 183 21.09 15.11 4.98
N MET A 184 21.50 15.09 3.71
CA MET A 184 21.48 13.92 2.88
C MET A 184 22.19 12.93 3.78
N GLU A 185 21.42 12.08 4.45
CA GLU A 185 21.95 10.98 5.21
C GLU A 185 22.80 10.27 4.17
N GLU A 186 24.11 10.42 4.26
CA GLU A 186 25.02 9.89 3.27
C GLU A 186 24.93 8.39 3.48
N VAL A 187 23.95 7.75 2.83
CA VAL A 187 23.68 6.34 2.97
C VAL A 187 24.92 5.69 2.40
N ILE A 188 25.80 5.23 3.31
CA ILE A 188 27.00 4.52 2.93
C ILE A 188 26.52 3.17 2.36
N ASP A 189 26.25 3.12 1.06
CA ASP A 189 25.95 1.86 0.38
C ASP A 189 27.24 1.06 0.23
N VAL A 190 27.58 0.30 1.28
CA VAL A 190 28.66 -0.68 1.22
C VAL A 190 28.29 -1.74 0.20
N ALA A 191 28.96 -1.74 -0.95
CA ALA A 191 28.60 -2.58 -2.08
C ALA A 191 29.74 -3.55 -2.45
N VAL A 192 29.43 -4.84 -2.50
CA VAL A 192 30.33 -5.85 -3.06
C VAL A 192 30.23 -5.79 -4.59
N LYS A 193 31.34 -5.50 -5.28
CA LYS A 193 31.33 -5.22 -6.73
C LYS A 193 31.46 -6.45 -7.61
N ASN A 194 32.18 -7.45 -7.14
CA ASN A 194 32.39 -8.69 -7.86
C ASN A 194 32.02 -9.88 -6.97
N GLN A 195 31.16 -10.74 -7.50
CA GLN A 195 30.83 -12.03 -6.89
C GLN A 195 31.75 -13.14 -7.39
N LEU A 196 32.47 -12.90 -8.50
CA LEU A 196 33.45 -13.81 -9.07
C LEU A 196 34.85 -13.30 -8.76
N ILE A 197 35.72 -14.19 -8.27
CA ILE A 197 37.11 -13.89 -7.94
C ILE A 197 37.99 -14.87 -8.71
N SER A 198 38.95 -14.33 -9.48
CA SER A 198 39.88 -15.05 -10.33
C SER A 198 41.32 -14.53 -10.12
N PRO A 199 42.03 -14.96 -9.06
CA PRO A 199 43.37 -14.46 -8.72
C PRO A 199 44.46 -15.02 -9.65
N ASN A 200 44.40 -14.65 -10.93
CA ASN A 200 45.30 -15.11 -12.00
C ASN A 200 46.36 -14.04 -12.37
N GLY A 201 46.28 -12.84 -11.77
CA GLY A 201 47.20 -11.74 -11.98
C GLY A 201 46.95 -10.94 -13.27
N ASP A 202 45.77 -11.07 -13.89
CA ASP A 202 45.40 -10.32 -15.10
C ASP A 202 44.82 -8.92 -14.81
N GLY A 203 44.69 -8.57 -13.52
CA GLY A 203 44.16 -7.30 -13.04
C GLY A 203 42.64 -7.23 -13.01
N LYS A 204 41.91 -8.31 -13.34
CA LYS A 204 40.44 -8.37 -13.32
C LYS A 204 39.98 -9.40 -12.31
N ASN A 205 39.17 -8.97 -11.33
CA ASN A 205 38.63 -9.84 -10.29
C ASN A 205 39.70 -10.63 -9.51
N ASP A 206 40.95 -10.17 -9.51
CA ASP A 206 42.03 -10.83 -8.76
C ASP A 206 41.76 -10.83 -7.24
N THR A 207 41.00 -9.84 -6.79
CA THR A 207 40.59 -9.68 -5.40
C THR A 207 39.09 -9.42 -5.30
N LEU A 208 38.53 -9.66 -4.12
CA LEU A 208 37.20 -9.18 -3.77
C LEU A 208 37.23 -7.66 -3.57
N GLU A 209 36.41 -6.95 -4.32
CA GLU A 209 36.25 -5.51 -4.26
C GLU A 209 34.97 -5.15 -3.51
N ILE A 210 35.14 -4.41 -2.41
CA ILE A 210 34.03 -3.88 -1.62
C ILE A 210 34.17 -2.36 -1.66
N LYS A 211 33.16 -1.61 -2.07
CA LYS A 211 33.21 -0.13 -2.09
C LYS A 211 32.64 0.47 -0.82
N ASN A 212 33.07 1.71 -0.54
CA ASN A 212 32.54 2.57 0.52
C ASN A 212 32.82 2.09 1.95
N LEU A 213 33.63 1.04 2.14
CA LEU A 213 34.05 0.61 3.48
C LEU A 213 35.01 1.60 4.14
N GLU A 214 35.77 2.34 3.35
CA GLU A 214 36.67 3.41 3.78
C GLU A 214 35.94 4.63 4.37
N GLN A 215 34.64 4.75 4.12
CA GLN A 215 33.79 5.82 4.65
C GLN A 215 33.19 5.45 6.02
N CYS A 216 33.27 4.17 6.40
CA CYS A 216 32.79 3.66 7.68
C CYS A 216 33.76 3.97 8.81
N THR A 217 33.25 4.21 10.01
CA THR A 217 34.07 4.46 11.21
C THR A 217 34.80 3.20 11.69
N LYS A 218 34.19 2.02 11.44
CA LYS A 218 34.75 0.71 11.71
C LYS A 218 34.18 -0.29 10.71
N SER A 219 34.99 -1.26 10.30
CA SER A 219 34.51 -2.39 9.51
C SER A 219 35.21 -3.69 9.90
N LYS A 220 34.53 -4.81 9.70
CA LYS A 220 35.06 -6.16 9.84
C LYS A 220 34.52 -7.01 8.70
N VAL A 221 35.43 -7.62 7.94
CA VAL A 221 35.10 -8.52 6.83
C VAL A 221 35.56 -9.91 7.21
N GLN A 222 34.67 -10.89 7.07
CA GLN A 222 34.92 -12.30 7.35
C GLN A 222 34.45 -13.15 6.19
N ILE A 223 35.21 -14.20 5.87
CA ILE A 223 34.90 -15.14 4.78
C ILE A 223 34.91 -16.55 5.34
N PHE A 224 33.89 -17.30 5.00
CA PHE A 224 33.63 -18.66 5.45
C PHE A 224 33.60 -19.62 4.26
N ASN A 225 34.07 -20.84 4.47
CA ASN A 225 33.82 -21.92 3.51
C ASN A 225 32.36 -22.42 3.59
N ARG A 226 31.98 -23.32 2.69
CA ARG A 226 30.62 -23.90 2.65
C ARG A 226 30.16 -24.65 3.90
N TRP A 227 31.07 -24.93 4.83
CA TRP A 227 30.78 -25.60 6.11
C TRP A 227 30.70 -24.60 7.28
N GLY A 228 30.76 -23.29 7.01
CA GLY A 228 30.71 -22.25 8.04
C GLY A 228 32.03 -22.05 8.80
N ILE A 229 33.14 -22.59 8.29
CA ILE A 229 34.46 -22.39 8.93
C ILE A 229 35.09 -21.10 8.39
N LEU A 230 35.49 -20.21 9.30
CA LEU A 230 36.20 -18.98 8.98
C LEU A 230 37.55 -19.29 8.31
N VAL A 231 37.74 -18.80 7.08
CA VAL A 231 38.97 -18.96 6.29
C VAL A 231 39.77 -17.66 6.19
N TRP A 232 39.10 -16.51 6.32
CA TRP A 232 39.74 -15.22 6.22
C TRP A 232 38.99 -14.15 7.03
N GLU A 233 39.72 -13.24 7.67
CA GLU A 233 39.15 -12.06 8.30
C GLU A 233 40.07 -10.84 8.26
N SER A 234 39.49 -9.64 8.34
CA SER A 234 40.20 -8.38 8.52
C SER A 234 39.29 -7.31 9.11
N ASP A 235 39.85 -6.50 10.02
CA ASP A 235 39.20 -5.29 10.58
C ASP A 235 39.60 -4.00 9.82
N SER A 236 40.31 -4.13 8.69
CA SER A 236 40.85 -3.00 7.92
C SER A 236 40.86 -3.29 6.42
N TYR A 237 39.73 -3.80 5.90
CA TYR A 237 39.55 -4.08 4.47
C TYR A 237 39.74 -2.80 3.64
N ASN A 238 40.33 -2.90 2.43
CA ASN A 238 40.74 -1.79 1.56
C ASN A 238 41.83 -0.84 2.10
N SER A 239 42.19 -0.91 3.38
CA SER A 239 43.31 -0.14 3.91
C SER A 239 44.62 -0.75 3.44
N GLY A 240 45.42 -0.01 2.66
CA GLY A 240 46.78 -0.43 2.29
C GLY A 240 46.88 -1.72 1.47
N LYS A 241 45.89 -2.02 0.60
CA LYS A 241 45.78 -3.24 -0.23
C LYS A 241 45.43 -4.54 0.51
N ILE A 242 44.88 -4.45 1.73
CA ILE A 242 44.31 -5.61 2.42
C ILE A 242 42.97 -5.95 1.77
N CYS A 243 43.02 -6.86 0.80
CA CYS A 243 41.87 -7.39 0.08
C CYS A 243 41.95 -8.92 0.09
N PHE A 244 40.81 -9.58 -0.08
CA PHE A 244 40.80 -11.04 -0.19
C PHE A 244 41.16 -11.45 -1.64
N ASP A 245 42.24 -12.19 -1.80
CA ASP A 245 42.84 -12.62 -3.08
C ASP A 245 42.77 -14.14 -3.26
N GLY A 246 41.82 -14.80 -2.59
CA GLY A 246 41.72 -16.25 -2.56
C GLY A 246 42.65 -16.94 -1.56
N ARG A 247 43.45 -16.18 -0.79
CA ARG A 247 44.27 -16.75 0.27
C ARG A 247 43.57 -16.81 1.62
N ALA A 248 43.89 -17.83 2.43
CA ALA A 248 43.44 -17.91 3.82
C ALA A 248 44.38 -17.12 4.74
N ASN A 249 43.83 -16.39 5.71
CA ASN A 249 44.62 -15.76 6.79
C ASN A 249 44.12 -16.15 8.21
N ALA A 250 42.95 -16.80 8.30
CA ALA A 250 42.46 -17.35 9.56
C ALA A 250 43.13 -18.71 9.82
N LYS A 251 43.42 -19.02 11.09
CA LYS A 251 43.97 -20.32 11.49
C LYS A 251 42.98 -21.45 11.16
N MET A 252 43.13 -22.03 9.98
CA MET A 252 42.65 -23.38 9.69
C MET A 252 43.43 -24.35 10.58
N ALA A 253 42.73 -25.29 11.21
CA ALA A 253 43.39 -26.41 11.88
C ALA A 253 44.18 -27.22 10.84
N GLY A 254 45.49 -26.96 10.72
CA GLY A 254 46.47 -27.91 10.18
C GLY A 254 46.84 -27.82 8.69
N THR A 255 46.57 -26.74 7.94
CA THR A 255 47.05 -26.63 6.55
C THR A 255 47.57 -25.22 6.22
N GLN A 256 48.89 -25.12 6.00
CA GLN A 256 49.55 -23.98 5.34
C GLN A 256 49.43 -24.12 3.82
N THR A 257 48.20 -24.13 3.29
CA THR A 257 48.02 -23.78 1.89
C THR A 257 47.58 -22.33 1.88
N ASP A 258 48.46 -21.44 1.42
CA ASP A 258 48.14 -20.02 1.30
C ASP A 258 46.84 -19.85 0.51
N PHE A 259 46.57 -20.73 -0.48
CA PHE A 259 45.45 -20.66 -1.40
C PHE A 259 44.28 -21.56 -1.02
N LEU A 260 43.06 -21.02 -1.13
CA LEU A 260 41.82 -21.74 -0.94
C LEU A 260 41.41 -22.50 -2.21
N PRO A 261 40.80 -23.70 -2.10
CA PRO A 261 40.27 -24.43 -3.25
C PRO A 261 39.22 -23.62 -4.04
N ALA A 262 39.09 -23.91 -5.34
CA ALA A 262 37.99 -23.35 -6.12
C ALA A 262 36.63 -23.78 -5.56
N GLY A 263 35.67 -22.86 -5.50
CA GLY A 263 34.34 -23.12 -4.95
C GLY A 263 33.63 -21.89 -4.41
N THR A 264 32.45 -22.11 -3.85
CA THR A 264 31.64 -21.06 -3.23
C THR A 264 32.06 -20.82 -1.78
N TYR A 265 32.26 -19.54 -1.46
CA TYR A 265 32.53 -19.03 -0.12
C TYR A 265 31.46 -18.00 0.25
N PHE A 266 31.29 -17.75 1.54
CA PHE A 266 30.30 -16.82 2.08
C PHE A 266 30.99 -15.69 2.81
N TYR A 267 30.53 -14.46 2.64
CA TYR A 267 31.06 -13.31 3.37
C TYR A 267 30.07 -12.79 4.40
N LEU A 268 30.61 -12.23 5.48
CA LEU A 268 29.94 -11.42 6.48
C LEU A 268 30.73 -10.13 6.62
N ILE A 269 30.07 -9.01 6.36
CA ILE A 269 30.63 -7.66 6.48
C ILE A 269 29.83 -6.96 7.56
N GLU A 270 30.48 -6.70 8.69
CA GLU A 270 29.93 -5.83 9.74
C GLU A 270 30.58 -4.46 9.62
N TYR A 271 29.78 -3.40 9.58
CA TYR A 271 30.31 -2.03 9.49
C TYR A 271 29.49 -1.07 10.34
N TRP A 272 30.15 -0.01 10.77
CA TRP A 272 29.55 1.07 11.55
C TRP A 272 29.61 2.34 10.70
N ASP A 273 28.46 2.95 10.49
CA ASP A 273 28.35 4.21 9.76
C ASP A 273 28.91 5.39 10.61
N LYS A 274 28.71 6.62 10.12
CA LYS A 274 29.11 7.83 10.83
C LYS A 274 28.27 8.10 12.09
N THR A 275 27.03 7.63 12.14
CA THR A 275 26.14 7.73 13.31
C THR A 275 26.46 6.67 14.37
N LYS A 276 27.37 5.73 14.05
CA LYS A 276 27.76 4.54 14.84
C LYS A 276 26.67 3.46 14.87
N ALA A 277 25.67 3.53 14.00
CA ALA A 277 24.73 2.42 13.83
C ALA A 277 25.46 1.23 13.17
N LYS A 278 25.16 0.02 13.65
CA LYS A 278 25.77 -1.22 13.17
C LYS A 278 24.95 -1.77 12.01
N HIS A 279 25.62 -2.01 10.90
CA HIS A 279 25.06 -2.62 9.69
C HIS A 279 25.72 -3.96 9.39
N THR A 280 24.97 -4.85 8.76
CA THR A 280 25.45 -6.20 8.40
C THR A 280 25.11 -6.51 6.95
N LYS A 281 26.11 -6.93 6.17
CA LYS A 281 25.93 -7.40 4.79
C LYS A 281 26.47 -8.81 4.65
N THR A 282 25.67 -9.68 4.07
CA THR A 282 26.03 -11.08 3.81
C THR A 282 25.83 -11.43 2.34
N GLY A 283 26.45 -12.51 1.91
CA GLY A 283 26.30 -13.01 0.56
C GLY A 283 27.33 -14.09 0.26
N TYR A 284 27.52 -14.36 -1.02
CA TYR A 284 28.45 -15.37 -1.49
C TYR A 284 29.38 -14.81 -2.55
N ILE A 285 30.52 -15.47 -2.67
CA ILE A 285 31.51 -15.27 -3.72
C ILE A 285 31.89 -16.63 -4.29
N TYR A 286 32.25 -16.67 -5.56
CA TYR A 286 32.79 -17.84 -6.22
C TYR A 286 34.27 -17.60 -6.52
N LEU A 287 35.12 -18.45 -5.95
CA LEU A 287 36.56 -18.42 -6.18
C LEU A 287 36.91 -19.42 -7.27
N ASN A 288 37.62 -18.95 -8.29
CA ASN A 288 38.20 -19.76 -9.34
C ASN A 288 39.67 -19.36 -9.55
N TRP A 289 40.52 -20.29 -9.98
CA TRP A 289 41.92 -20.03 -10.31
C TRP A 289 42.12 -20.00 -11.83
#